data_AF-C1FJ46-F1
#
_entry.id   AF-C1FJ46-F1
#
_cell.length_a   1.000
_cell.length_b   1.000
_cell.length_c   1.000
_cell.angle_alpha   90.00
_cell.angle_beta   90.00
_cell.angle_gamma   90.00
#
_symmetry.space_group_name_H-M   'P 1'
#
loop_
_entity.id
_entity.type
_entity.pdbx_description
1 polymer ?
#
loop_
_entity_poly.entity_id
_entity_poly.type
_entity_poly.pdbx_seq_one_letter_code
_entity_poly.pdbx_strand_id
1 'polypeptide(L)'
;MADRDDEVDAFDAMMGIDADEFATLLDDAEDSSDGGQDADDAPKLHRGGVPVLDLPDVTPSEFRRRFLATRSPVVLRDVRRECAPAHLGCRHFRERYGDVVVPLDITDTNRRDVRLADFLDAVASTSGSGGDEGADDLRSRYLRNLQMHEHFPAEAAQLSLPRCFGENMLSDEGKVPRCPENWRRWFELFVCHPRCAGFPFLHKDTCHVHAASFQLEGRKRFTLFHPDDSPFLYPTGNTGCRSRIDPEAFGSGGTSSEILGRFPALASARRIVCDVGAGEILFVPADWWHTARAIGTCASVSVAASFVDAQGLEAFLDAYGEFEAMRSLVEHGAGVIT
;
A
#
# COMPACT_ATOMS: atom_id res chain seq x y z
N MET A 1 -36.21 5.08 2.04
CA MET A 1 -34.97 5.52 2.70
C MET A 1 -33.81 4.99 1.87
N ALA A 2 -32.68 5.69 1.85
CA ALA A 2 -31.42 5.18 1.34
C ALA A 2 -30.44 5.23 2.50
N ASP A 3 -29.76 4.13 2.77
CA ASP A 3 -28.67 4.11 3.71
C ASP A 3 -27.52 4.93 3.11
N ARG A 4 -27.05 5.92 3.87
CA ARG A 4 -25.79 6.60 3.63
C ARG A 4 -24.80 6.07 4.65
N ASP A 5 -24.17 4.95 4.30
CA ASP A 5 -22.89 4.59 4.88
C ASP A 5 -21.84 5.54 4.30
N ASP A 6 -21.88 6.80 4.76
CA ASP A 6 -20.83 7.80 4.55
C ASP A 6 -19.63 7.42 5.44
N GLU A 7 -19.06 6.25 5.20
CA GLU A 7 -17.88 5.70 5.87
C GLU A 7 -16.71 6.67 5.68
N VAL A 8 -16.20 7.20 6.80
CA VAL A 8 -15.10 8.18 6.78
C VAL A 8 -13.88 7.53 6.12
N ASP A 9 -13.42 8.10 5.02
CA ASP A 9 -12.26 7.57 4.30
C ASP A 9 -11.05 7.57 5.25
N ALA A 10 -10.65 6.38 5.69
CA ALA A 10 -9.61 6.27 6.70
C ALA A 10 -8.19 6.66 6.21
N PHE A 11 -8.01 6.95 4.92
CA PHE A 11 -6.82 7.63 4.41
C PHE A 11 -6.91 9.15 4.66
N ASP A 12 -8.10 9.75 4.50
CA ASP A 12 -8.36 11.13 4.89
C ASP A 12 -8.27 11.31 6.42
N ALA A 13 -8.78 10.35 7.20
CA ALA A 13 -8.64 10.36 8.67
C ALA A 13 -7.17 10.25 9.12
N MET A 14 -6.41 9.34 8.52
CA MET A 14 -4.96 9.18 8.77
C MET A 14 -4.15 10.41 8.36
N MET A 15 -4.61 11.18 7.37
CA MET A 15 -3.90 12.38 6.90
C MET A 15 -4.00 13.57 7.86
N GLY A 16 -4.85 13.55 8.88
CA GLY A 16 -4.64 14.38 10.07
C GLY A 16 -5.90 14.74 10.84
N ILE A 17 -6.34 13.84 11.72
CA ILE A 17 -7.25 14.08 12.85
C ILE A 17 -6.55 13.59 14.13
N ASP A 18 -6.75 14.27 15.26
CA ASP A 18 -6.14 13.92 16.55
C ASP A 18 -6.77 12.65 17.17
N ALA A 19 -6.04 11.95 18.04
CA ALA A 19 -6.36 10.58 18.44
C ALA A 19 -7.50 10.43 19.47
N ASP A 20 -7.91 11.52 20.13
CA ASP A 20 -8.71 11.47 21.36
C ASP A 20 -10.24 11.39 21.17
N GLU A 21 -10.78 11.60 19.95
CA GLU A 21 -12.24 11.80 19.76
C GLU A 21 -13.03 10.56 19.26
N PHE A 22 -12.38 9.43 19.00
CA PHE A 22 -13.01 8.24 18.36
C PHE A 22 -13.45 7.12 19.34
N ALA A 23 -13.68 7.44 20.62
CA ALA A 23 -13.70 6.44 21.70
C ALA A 23 -15.04 5.74 22.01
N THR A 24 -16.07 5.80 21.14
CA THR A 24 -17.41 5.23 21.45
C THR A 24 -18.18 4.65 20.26
N LEU A 25 -18.67 3.40 20.44
CA LEU A 25 -19.77 2.64 19.77
C LEU A 25 -19.35 1.47 18.85
N LEU A 26 -19.35 0.23 19.36
CA LEU A 26 -19.41 -1.04 18.57
C LEU A 26 -19.93 -2.26 19.37
N ASP A 27 -20.62 -3.15 18.65
CA ASP A 27 -21.18 -4.50 18.98
C ASP A 27 -21.38 -5.24 17.60
N ASP A 28 -21.42 -6.57 17.37
CA ASP A 28 -21.01 -7.84 18.03
C ASP A 28 -21.12 -9.03 16.99
N ALA A 29 -20.53 -10.22 17.27
CA ALA A 29 -20.70 -11.55 16.60
C ALA A 29 -20.20 -11.82 15.14
N GLU A 30 -19.29 -12.79 14.87
CA GLU A 30 -19.42 -14.27 14.54
C GLU A 30 -20.03 -14.61 13.14
N ASP A 31 -19.67 -15.65 12.34
CA ASP A 31 -18.47 -16.52 12.06
C ASP A 31 -18.81 -17.35 10.74
N SER A 32 -18.12 -18.31 10.07
CA SER A 32 -16.89 -19.13 10.25
C SER A 32 -16.41 -19.79 8.91
N SER A 33 -15.11 -20.15 8.82
CA SER A 33 -14.47 -21.41 8.28
C SER A 33 -14.86 -22.05 6.89
N ASP A 34 -14.08 -22.88 6.16
CA ASP A 34 -12.72 -23.50 6.29
C ASP A 34 -12.11 -23.96 4.91
N GLY A 35 -10.78 -24.13 4.84
CA GLY A 35 -10.03 -25.18 4.08
C GLY A 35 -9.91 -25.13 2.54
N GLY A 36 -8.79 -25.52 1.88
CA GLY A 36 -7.44 -25.94 2.34
C GLY A 36 -6.65 -26.64 1.21
N GLN A 37 -5.34 -26.37 1.01
CA GLN A 37 -4.54 -26.95 -0.10
C GLN A 37 -3.00 -26.93 0.13
N ASP A 38 -2.29 -27.94 -0.40
CA ASP A 38 -0.83 -28.22 -0.27
C ASP A 38 -0.27 -28.78 -1.60
N ALA A 39 1.04 -28.75 -1.95
CA ALA A 39 2.22 -28.09 -1.35
C ALA A 39 3.36 -27.86 -2.39
N ASP A 40 4.23 -26.90 -2.04
CA ASP A 40 5.64 -26.65 -2.43
C ASP A 40 6.26 -27.22 -3.75
N ASP A 41 6.25 -26.38 -4.80
CA ASP A 41 7.41 -26.14 -5.68
C ASP A 41 7.52 -24.62 -5.86
N ALA A 42 8.50 -23.99 -5.20
CA ALA A 42 8.52 -22.55 -4.89
C ALA A 42 8.34 -21.65 -6.14
N PRO A 43 7.13 -21.17 -6.44
CA PRO A 43 6.73 -20.94 -7.82
C PRO A 43 7.44 -19.75 -8.46
N LYS A 44 7.71 -19.85 -9.77
CA LYS A 44 8.31 -18.77 -10.56
C LYS A 44 7.43 -17.53 -10.51
N LEU A 45 8.00 -16.40 -10.05
CA LEU A 45 7.32 -15.11 -9.93
C LEU A 45 6.62 -14.73 -11.24
N HIS A 46 5.30 -14.59 -11.20
CA HIS A 46 4.49 -14.17 -12.34
C HIS A 46 4.63 -12.65 -12.53
N ARG A 47 4.85 -12.17 -13.75
CA ARG A 47 5.11 -10.73 -13.99
C ARG A 47 4.03 -10.01 -14.81
N GLY A 48 3.06 -10.72 -15.38
CA GLY A 48 1.92 -10.10 -16.10
C GLY A 48 2.27 -9.25 -17.33
N GLY A 49 3.51 -9.30 -17.82
CA GLY A 49 4.02 -8.40 -18.87
C GLY A 49 4.76 -7.16 -18.35
N VAL A 50 4.78 -6.91 -17.04
CA VAL A 50 5.60 -5.86 -16.42
C VAL A 50 7.09 -6.17 -16.69
N PRO A 51 7.86 -5.23 -17.29
CA PRO A 51 9.29 -5.44 -17.51
C PRO A 51 10.06 -5.60 -16.20
N VAL A 52 11.16 -6.35 -16.25
CA VAL A 52 12.11 -6.51 -15.13
C VAL A 52 13.48 -6.04 -15.60
N LEU A 53 14.11 -5.14 -14.84
CA LEU A 53 15.44 -4.59 -15.10
C LEU A 53 16.32 -4.68 -13.85
N ASP A 54 17.64 -4.68 -14.04
CA ASP A 54 18.62 -4.60 -12.96
C ASP A 54 18.95 -3.13 -12.70
N LEU A 55 18.79 -2.66 -11.45
CA LEU A 55 18.91 -1.24 -11.12
C LEU A 55 20.23 -0.57 -11.61
N PRO A 56 21.42 -1.21 -11.49
CA PRO A 56 22.68 -0.61 -11.94
C PRO A 56 22.74 -0.27 -13.45
N ASP A 57 21.92 -0.93 -14.27
CA ASP A 57 21.94 -0.75 -15.74
C ASP A 57 21.01 0.38 -16.21
N VAL A 58 20.17 0.96 -15.33
CA VAL A 58 19.11 1.90 -15.72
C VAL A 58 19.50 3.35 -15.45
N THR A 59 19.82 4.11 -16.49
CA THR A 59 20.11 5.55 -16.37
C THR A 59 18.83 6.39 -16.13
N PRO A 60 18.90 7.56 -15.46
CA PRO A 60 17.72 8.41 -15.25
C PRO A 60 17.07 8.90 -16.55
N SER A 61 17.88 9.21 -17.56
CA SER A 61 17.41 9.60 -18.90
C SER A 61 16.82 8.44 -19.70
N GLU A 62 17.04 7.20 -19.28
CA GLU A 62 16.34 6.03 -19.79
C GLU A 62 15.05 5.76 -19.04
N PHE A 63 15.10 5.74 -17.71
CA PHE A 63 13.91 5.53 -16.87
C PHE A 63 12.81 6.55 -17.18
N ARG A 64 13.18 7.84 -17.29
CA ARG A 64 12.24 8.91 -17.68
C ARG A 64 11.55 8.63 -19.02
N ARG A 65 12.31 8.16 -20.03
CA ARG A 65 11.81 7.87 -21.38
C ARG A 65 10.99 6.59 -21.47
N ARG A 66 11.26 5.59 -20.62
CA ARG A 66 10.67 4.24 -20.71
C ARG A 66 9.53 3.97 -19.72
N PHE A 67 9.44 4.74 -18.63
CA PHE A 67 8.54 4.45 -17.52
C PHE A 67 7.80 5.69 -16.99
N LEU A 68 8.48 6.83 -16.81
CA LEU A 68 7.80 8.08 -16.38
C LEU A 68 6.92 8.65 -17.51
N ALA A 69 7.53 9.01 -18.65
CA ALA A 69 6.84 9.66 -19.77
C ALA A 69 5.79 8.77 -20.47
N THR A 70 5.91 7.44 -20.35
CA THR A 70 4.94 6.47 -20.86
C THR A 70 4.01 5.92 -19.78
N ARG A 71 4.08 6.45 -18.53
CA ARG A 71 3.36 5.99 -17.35
C ARG A 71 3.27 4.46 -17.28
N SER A 72 4.41 3.78 -17.34
CA SER A 72 4.49 2.31 -17.45
C SER A 72 5.15 1.69 -16.20
N PRO A 73 4.55 0.68 -15.54
CA PRO A 73 5.16 0.03 -14.38
C PRO A 73 6.38 -0.81 -14.75
N VAL A 74 7.29 -1.00 -13.80
CA VAL A 74 8.51 -1.79 -13.97
C VAL A 74 8.98 -2.37 -12.64
N VAL A 75 9.55 -3.58 -12.68
CA VAL A 75 10.26 -4.17 -11.55
C VAL A 75 11.76 -3.90 -11.67
N LEU A 76 12.39 -3.39 -10.61
CA LEU A 76 13.83 -3.15 -10.53
C LEU A 76 14.47 -4.11 -9.51
N ARG A 77 15.62 -4.71 -9.86
CA ARG A 77 16.34 -5.69 -9.03
C ARG A 77 17.63 -5.12 -8.41
N ASP A 78 18.22 -5.86 -7.48
CA ASP A 78 19.46 -5.53 -6.74
C ASP A 78 19.42 -4.25 -5.86
N VAL A 79 18.21 -3.88 -5.46
CA VAL A 79 17.85 -2.66 -4.72
C VAL A 79 18.62 -2.48 -3.40
N ARG A 80 18.94 -3.57 -2.70
CA ARG A 80 19.58 -3.56 -1.38
C ARG A 80 21.00 -3.00 -1.34
N ARG A 81 21.58 -2.68 -2.51
CA ARG A 81 22.91 -2.06 -2.64
C ARG A 81 22.88 -0.53 -2.66
N GLU A 82 21.74 0.06 -2.97
CA GLU A 82 21.62 1.50 -3.22
C GLU A 82 20.53 2.18 -2.37
N CYS A 83 19.37 1.54 -2.20
CA CYS A 83 18.15 2.25 -1.80
C CYS A 83 17.61 1.88 -0.41
N ALA A 84 17.85 0.65 0.06
CA ALA A 84 17.39 0.17 1.35
C ALA A 84 18.43 -0.78 1.97
N PRO A 85 18.85 -0.61 3.24
CA PRO A 85 19.86 -1.47 3.86
C PRO A 85 19.47 -2.94 3.86
N ALA A 86 20.44 -3.81 3.50
CA ALA A 86 20.22 -5.24 3.39
C ALA A 86 19.81 -5.95 4.70
N HIS A 87 19.94 -5.29 5.85
CA HIS A 87 19.54 -5.81 7.16
C HIS A 87 18.06 -5.55 7.51
N LEU A 88 17.34 -4.66 6.80
CA LEU A 88 15.94 -4.37 7.12
C LEU A 88 15.03 -5.56 6.78
N GLY A 89 14.19 -5.93 7.75
CA GLY A 89 13.37 -7.14 7.75
C GLY A 89 12.79 -7.41 9.15
N CYS A 90 11.86 -8.37 9.29
CA CYS A 90 11.18 -8.69 10.55
C CYS A 90 12.17 -8.91 11.70
N ARG A 91 13.27 -9.60 11.46
CA ARG A 91 14.30 -9.85 12.47
C ARG A 91 14.88 -8.56 13.04
N HIS A 92 15.32 -7.63 12.20
CA HIS A 92 15.96 -6.38 12.63
C HIS A 92 14.96 -5.47 13.36
N PHE A 93 13.75 -5.30 12.81
CA PHE A 93 12.71 -4.51 13.48
C PHE A 93 12.36 -5.09 14.86
N ARG A 94 12.27 -6.43 14.99
CA ARG A 94 12.07 -7.11 16.26
C ARG A 94 13.25 -6.93 17.23
N GLU A 95 14.48 -7.21 16.80
CA GLU A 95 15.67 -7.19 17.67
C GLU A 95 16.05 -5.77 18.14
N ARG A 96 15.69 -4.73 17.38
CA ARG A 96 16.12 -3.34 17.62
C ARG A 96 15.00 -2.40 18.07
N TYR A 97 13.76 -2.67 17.66
CA TYR A 97 12.60 -1.81 17.93
C TYR A 97 11.41 -2.60 18.49
N GLY A 98 11.62 -3.82 18.99
CA GLY A 98 10.56 -4.71 19.47
C GLY A 98 9.65 -4.10 20.54
N ASP A 99 10.18 -3.25 21.42
CA ASP A 99 9.39 -2.58 22.47
C ASP A 99 8.68 -1.29 22.03
N VAL A 100 8.82 -0.90 20.75
CA VAL A 100 8.03 0.21 20.17
C VAL A 100 6.58 -0.23 20.03
N VAL A 101 5.65 0.58 20.50
CA VAL A 101 4.21 0.41 20.24
C VAL A 101 3.88 1.07 18.90
N VAL A 102 3.14 0.36 18.05
CA VAL A 102 2.74 0.78 16.70
C VAL A 102 1.24 0.59 16.51
N PRO A 103 0.55 1.50 15.80
CA PRO A 103 -0.85 1.32 15.45
C PRO A 103 -1.02 0.24 14.36
N LEU A 104 -1.97 -0.67 14.57
CA LEU A 104 -2.34 -1.75 13.66
C LEU A 104 -3.76 -1.49 13.10
N ASP A 105 -4.01 -1.93 11.86
CA ASP A 105 -5.30 -1.87 11.17
C ASP A 105 -5.97 -0.48 11.11
N ILE A 106 -5.17 0.56 10.83
CA ILE A 106 -5.52 2.01 10.81
C ILE A 106 -6.71 2.41 9.88
N THR A 107 -7.30 1.49 9.11
CA THR A 107 -8.48 1.81 8.27
C THR A 107 -9.81 1.51 8.95
N ASP A 108 -9.76 0.78 10.05
CA ASP A 108 -10.93 0.16 10.64
C ASP A 108 -11.26 0.93 11.91
N THR A 109 -12.52 0.88 12.34
CA THR A 109 -12.97 1.32 13.67
C THR A 109 -12.23 0.61 14.82
N ASN A 110 -11.47 -0.43 14.50
CA ASN A 110 -10.70 -1.29 15.40
C ASN A 110 -9.18 -0.97 15.42
N ARG A 111 -8.76 0.31 15.36
CA ARG A 111 -7.34 0.68 15.56
C ARG A 111 -6.84 0.01 16.84
N ARG A 112 -5.79 -0.80 16.72
CA ARG A 112 -5.18 -1.49 17.85
C ARG A 112 -3.70 -1.15 17.96
N ASP A 113 -3.33 -0.47 19.02
CA ASP A 113 -1.93 -0.19 19.31
C ASP A 113 -1.28 -1.45 19.91
N VAL A 114 -0.27 -1.98 19.22
CA VAL A 114 0.41 -3.25 19.56
C VAL A 114 1.90 -3.03 19.75
N ARG A 115 2.52 -3.80 20.65
CA ARG A 115 3.99 -3.85 20.73
C ARG A 115 4.54 -4.58 19.52
N LEU A 116 5.49 -3.96 18.81
CA LEU A 116 6.02 -4.42 17.53
C LEU A 116 6.61 -5.84 17.62
N ALA A 117 7.25 -6.19 18.74
CA ALA A 117 7.76 -7.53 18.99
C ALA A 117 6.68 -8.63 18.86
N ASP A 118 5.51 -8.43 19.45
CA ASP A 118 4.46 -9.45 19.56
C ASP A 118 3.76 -9.65 18.20
N PHE A 119 3.51 -8.56 17.48
CA PHE A 119 3.03 -8.63 16.10
C PHE A 119 4.06 -9.30 15.16
N LEU A 120 5.36 -8.98 15.31
CA LEU A 120 6.42 -9.60 14.49
C LEU A 120 6.64 -11.08 14.82
N ASP A 121 6.40 -11.54 16.05
CA ASP A 121 6.33 -12.98 16.37
C ASP A 121 5.14 -13.64 15.66
N ALA A 122 3.96 -13.05 15.77
CA ALA A 122 2.73 -13.59 15.18
C ALA A 122 2.88 -13.83 13.67
N VAL A 123 3.33 -12.82 12.90
CA VAL A 123 3.54 -12.95 11.44
C VAL A 123 4.75 -13.80 11.05
N ALA A 124 5.74 -13.98 11.93
CA ALA A 124 6.88 -14.86 11.68
C ALA A 124 6.58 -16.33 12.01
N SER A 125 5.57 -16.61 12.83
CA SER A 125 5.24 -17.96 13.26
C SER A 125 4.66 -18.79 12.10
N THR A 126 5.28 -19.95 11.82
CA THR A 126 4.84 -20.87 10.76
C THR A 126 3.82 -21.91 11.24
N SER A 127 3.70 -22.11 12.55
CA SER A 127 2.79 -23.09 13.14
C SER A 127 1.32 -22.71 12.93
N GLY A 128 0.58 -23.50 12.15
CA GLY A 128 -0.85 -23.69 12.37
C GLY A 128 -1.09 -24.70 13.50
N SER A 129 -2.34 -24.81 14.00
CA SER A 129 -2.74 -25.73 15.08
C SER A 129 -1.87 -25.64 16.35
N GLY A 130 -2.04 -24.57 17.15
CA GLY A 130 -1.13 -24.27 18.27
C GLY A 130 -1.66 -23.57 19.52
N GLY A 131 -2.91 -23.07 19.56
CA GLY A 131 -3.55 -22.68 20.83
C GLY A 131 -3.20 -21.31 21.41
N ASP A 132 -2.96 -20.29 20.59
CA ASP A 132 -3.01 -18.88 20.99
C ASP A 132 -3.83 -18.07 19.97
N GLU A 133 -5.08 -17.79 20.34
CA GLU A 133 -6.04 -17.02 19.54
C GLU A 133 -5.55 -15.59 19.28
N GLY A 134 -4.83 -14.99 20.24
CA GLY A 134 -4.25 -13.66 20.09
C GLY A 134 -3.09 -13.62 19.09
N ALA A 135 -2.32 -14.70 18.99
CA ALA A 135 -1.25 -14.84 18.00
C ALA A 135 -1.78 -15.15 16.58
N ASP A 136 -2.86 -15.94 16.45
CA ASP A 136 -3.49 -16.16 15.14
C ASP A 136 -4.27 -14.92 14.64
N ASP A 137 -4.91 -14.16 15.54
CA ASP A 137 -5.48 -12.83 15.26
C ASP A 137 -4.39 -11.84 14.80
N LEU A 138 -3.30 -11.64 15.55
CA LEU A 138 -2.22 -10.75 15.12
C LEU A 138 -1.58 -11.19 13.80
N ARG A 139 -1.65 -12.48 13.44
CA ARG A 139 -1.15 -13.02 12.17
C ARG A 139 -2.08 -12.72 10.98
N SER A 140 -3.36 -12.44 11.18
CA SER A 140 -4.31 -12.09 10.09
C SER A 140 -4.34 -10.59 9.76
N ARG A 141 -3.77 -9.74 10.62
CA ARG A 141 -3.80 -8.27 10.54
C ARG A 141 -2.71 -7.68 9.64
N TYR A 142 -2.82 -6.38 9.29
CA TYR A 142 -1.85 -5.69 8.44
C TYR A 142 -1.28 -4.43 9.09
N LEU A 143 0.01 -4.49 9.45
CA LEU A 143 0.78 -3.28 9.72
C LEU A 143 1.03 -2.58 8.39
N ARG A 144 0.59 -1.33 8.26
CA ARG A 144 0.64 -0.54 7.01
C ARG A 144 0.77 0.94 7.32
N ASN A 145 1.21 1.72 6.33
CA ASN A 145 1.29 3.18 6.36
C ASN A 145 2.13 3.75 7.53
N LEU A 146 2.92 2.90 8.20
CA LEU A 146 3.64 3.25 9.41
C LEU A 146 4.87 4.09 9.05
N GLN A 147 4.84 5.39 9.35
CA GLN A 147 5.87 6.33 8.91
C GLN A 147 7.26 5.97 9.46
N MET A 148 8.16 5.57 8.56
CA MET A 148 9.52 5.14 8.91
C MET A 148 10.29 6.23 9.66
N HIS A 149 10.08 7.50 9.33
CA HIS A 149 10.81 8.62 9.94
C HIS A 149 10.29 9.00 11.33
N GLU A 150 9.05 8.64 11.68
CA GLU A 150 8.46 8.85 12.99
C GLU A 150 8.84 7.73 13.96
N HIS A 151 8.65 6.46 13.55
CA HIS A 151 8.90 5.30 14.40
C HIS A 151 10.35 4.79 14.37
N PHE A 152 11.06 4.91 13.23
CA PHE A 152 12.39 4.34 13.01
C PHE A 152 13.38 5.33 12.35
N PRO A 153 13.54 6.57 12.86
CA PRO A 153 14.28 7.65 12.18
C PRO A 153 15.72 7.29 11.76
N ALA A 154 16.41 6.42 12.52
CA ALA A 154 17.75 5.95 12.18
C ALA A 154 17.78 5.04 10.94
N GLU A 155 16.70 4.29 10.67
CA GLU A 155 16.58 3.46 9.48
C GLU A 155 16.03 4.27 8.30
N ALA A 156 15.08 5.19 8.56
CA ALA A 156 14.59 6.13 7.55
C ALA A 156 15.71 6.98 6.93
N ALA A 157 16.68 7.42 7.73
CA ALA A 157 17.86 8.15 7.27
C ALA A 157 18.80 7.33 6.36
N GLN A 158 18.58 6.01 6.22
CA GLN A 158 19.31 5.13 5.31
C GLN A 158 18.48 4.73 4.07
N LEU A 159 17.21 5.13 3.99
CA LEU A 159 16.36 4.90 2.82
C LEU A 159 16.56 5.98 1.76
N SER A 160 16.50 5.60 0.48
CA SER A 160 16.47 6.55 -0.63
C SER A 160 15.70 5.97 -1.83
N LEU A 161 15.18 6.86 -2.68
CA LEU A 161 14.63 6.46 -3.97
C LEU A 161 15.78 6.07 -4.92
N PRO A 162 15.58 5.07 -5.81
CA PRO A 162 16.50 4.76 -6.90
C PRO A 162 16.95 6.00 -7.67
N ARG A 163 18.26 6.15 -7.90
CA ARG A 163 18.79 7.31 -8.65
C ARG A 163 18.20 7.43 -10.05
N CYS A 164 17.76 6.31 -10.64
CA CYS A 164 17.11 6.29 -11.95
C CYS A 164 15.76 7.02 -11.96
N PHE A 165 15.08 7.22 -10.83
CA PHE A 165 13.84 8.01 -10.77
C PHE A 165 14.12 9.51 -10.97
N GLY A 166 15.31 9.99 -10.60
CA GLY A 166 15.69 11.40 -10.65
C GLY A 166 15.35 12.16 -9.36
N GLU A 167 15.13 13.46 -9.48
CA GLU A 167 14.77 14.34 -8.36
C GLU A 167 13.29 14.14 -7.97
N ASN A 168 13.03 13.95 -6.67
CA ASN A 168 11.68 14.01 -6.11
C ASN A 168 11.29 15.48 -5.88
N MET A 169 10.30 15.98 -6.63
CA MET A 169 9.82 17.35 -6.49
C MET A 169 9.21 17.63 -5.11
N LEU A 170 8.77 16.61 -4.36
CA LEU A 170 8.27 16.78 -2.98
C LEU A 170 9.35 17.29 -2.02
N SER A 171 10.63 17.00 -2.27
CA SER A 171 11.74 17.53 -1.46
C SER A 171 12.09 19.00 -1.74
N ASP A 172 11.45 19.64 -2.72
CA ASP A 172 11.72 21.03 -3.09
C ASP A 172 10.68 21.97 -2.46
N GLU A 173 11.07 22.64 -1.37
CA GLU A 173 10.25 23.63 -0.66
C GLU A 173 9.84 24.81 -1.55
N GLY A 174 10.63 25.17 -2.56
CA GLY A 174 10.32 26.26 -3.50
C GLY A 174 9.26 25.87 -4.53
N LYS A 175 9.18 24.59 -4.91
CA LYS A 175 8.19 24.07 -5.86
C LYS A 175 6.87 23.68 -5.19
N VAL A 176 6.93 23.07 -4.00
CA VAL A 176 5.73 22.62 -3.27
C VAL A 176 5.66 23.22 -1.86
N PRO A 177 5.53 24.55 -1.70
CA PRO A 177 5.65 25.22 -0.39
C PRO A 177 4.58 24.83 0.65
N ARG A 178 3.46 24.24 0.22
CA ARG A 178 2.39 23.75 1.11
C ARG A 178 2.51 22.26 1.48
N CYS A 179 3.41 21.50 0.84
CA CYS A 179 3.54 20.06 1.08
C CYS A 179 4.12 19.78 2.50
N PRO A 180 3.50 18.88 3.30
CA PRO A 180 3.88 18.62 4.69
C PRO A 180 5.19 17.82 4.78
N GLU A 181 5.92 17.95 5.90
CA GLU A 181 7.27 17.37 6.05
C GLU A 181 7.31 15.84 5.88
N ASN A 182 6.28 15.13 6.35
CA ASN A 182 6.17 13.68 6.19
C ASN A 182 6.13 13.25 4.71
N TRP A 183 5.40 13.96 3.86
CA TRP A 183 5.35 13.73 2.41
C TRP A 183 6.69 14.04 1.70
N ARG A 184 7.55 14.86 2.30
CA ARG A 184 8.93 15.10 1.79
C ARG A 184 9.88 13.94 2.10
N ARG A 185 9.56 13.13 3.12
CA ARG A 185 10.32 11.96 3.58
C ARG A 185 9.45 10.69 3.56
N TRP A 186 8.59 10.59 2.56
CA TRP A 186 7.52 9.58 2.49
C TRP A 186 8.11 8.18 2.31
N PHE A 187 8.24 7.48 3.42
CA PHE A 187 8.66 6.09 3.51
C PHE A 187 7.82 5.41 4.60
N GLU A 188 7.08 4.38 4.23
CA GLU A 188 6.10 3.72 5.10
C GLU A 188 6.39 2.23 5.20
N LEU A 189 6.35 1.67 6.41
CA LEU A 189 6.52 0.23 6.63
C LEU A 189 5.19 -0.51 6.46
N PHE A 190 5.25 -1.64 5.76
CA PHE A 190 4.15 -2.58 5.58
C PHE A 190 4.61 -4.00 5.91
N VAL A 191 3.88 -4.71 6.77
CA VAL A 191 4.15 -6.09 7.18
C VAL A 191 2.86 -6.88 7.35
N CYS A 192 2.71 -7.98 6.59
CA CYS A 192 1.60 -8.95 6.75
C CYS A 192 2.07 -10.38 6.52
N HIS A 193 1.37 -11.34 7.14
CA HIS A 193 1.49 -12.76 6.80
C HIS A 193 0.61 -13.09 5.56
N PRO A 194 0.93 -14.10 4.73
CA PRO A 194 0.07 -14.59 3.64
C PRO A 194 -1.32 -15.16 4.03
N ARG A 195 -1.70 -15.12 5.32
CA ARG A 195 -3.07 -15.37 5.80
C ARG A 195 -3.89 -14.09 5.97
N CYS A 196 -3.26 -12.91 5.94
CA CYS A 196 -3.96 -11.64 5.96
C CYS A 196 -4.84 -11.51 4.71
N ALA A 197 -6.06 -11.00 4.88
CA ALA A 197 -6.96 -10.68 3.78
C ALA A 197 -6.26 -9.72 2.80
N GLY A 198 -6.65 -9.75 1.52
CA GLY A 198 -5.97 -8.96 0.49
C GLY A 198 -6.11 -7.45 0.75
N PHE A 199 -4.99 -6.75 1.00
CA PHE A 199 -4.99 -5.31 1.27
C PHE A 199 -3.74 -4.63 0.66
N PRO A 200 -3.84 -3.44 0.03
CA PRO A 200 -4.99 -2.51 0.03
C PRO A 200 -6.19 -2.89 -0.81
N PHE A 201 -7.32 -2.25 -0.50
CA PHE A 201 -8.45 -2.07 -1.41
C PHE A 201 -7.95 -1.60 -2.80
N LEU A 202 -8.70 -1.89 -3.86
CA LEU A 202 -8.30 -1.44 -5.20
C LEU A 202 -8.40 0.10 -5.27
N HIS A 203 -7.28 0.77 -5.48
CA HIS A 203 -7.18 2.24 -5.46
C HIS A 203 -6.08 2.76 -6.37
N LYS A 204 -6.05 4.08 -6.57
CA LYS A 204 -4.90 4.83 -7.07
C LYS A 204 -4.42 5.80 -5.98
N ASP A 205 -3.15 6.18 -6.00
CA ASP A 205 -2.59 7.11 -5.01
C ASP A 205 -3.15 8.54 -5.19
N THR A 206 -3.43 9.21 -4.07
CA THR A 206 -3.94 10.59 -4.04
C THR A 206 -2.88 11.60 -4.53
N CYS A 207 -3.32 12.76 -5.03
CA CYS A 207 -2.46 13.83 -5.56
C CYS A 207 -1.54 13.42 -6.74
N HIS A 208 -1.87 12.37 -7.50
CA HIS A 208 -1.10 11.93 -8.67
C HIS A 208 0.39 11.61 -8.39
N VAL A 209 0.71 11.17 -7.17
CA VAL A 209 2.07 10.70 -6.84
C VAL A 209 2.40 9.39 -7.58
N HIS A 210 3.68 9.07 -7.70
CA HIS A 210 4.16 7.75 -8.10
C HIS A 210 4.52 6.94 -6.85
N ALA A 211 4.12 5.68 -6.81
CA ALA A 211 4.49 4.76 -5.73
C ALA A 211 5.67 3.85 -6.12
N ALA A 212 6.53 3.55 -5.15
CA ALA A 212 7.61 2.59 -5.27
C ALA A 212 7.58 1.65 -4.06
N SER A 213 7.30 0.36 -4.29
CA SER A 213 7.22 -0.64 -3.22
C SER A 213 8.46 -1.52 -3.21
N PHE A 214 9.27 -1.36 -2.15
CA PHE A 214 10.56 -2.01 -1.90
C PHE A 214 10.31 -3.29 -1.10
N GLN A 215 10.39 -4.47 -1.72
CA GLN A 215 10.14 -5.74 -1.02
C GLN A 215 11.38 -6.15 -0.21
N LEU A 216 11.28 -6.11 1.11
CA LEU A 216 12.39 -6.37 2.04
C LEU A 216 12.46 -7.83 2.48
N GLU A 217 11.33 -8.50 2.70
CA GLU A 217 11.26 -9.95 2.99
C GLU A 217 10.01 -10.58 2.37
N GLY A 218 10.01 -11.90 2.19
CA GLY A 218 8.90 -12.63 1.58
C GLY A 218 8.63 -12.26 0.12
N ARG A 219 7.35 -12.26 -0.26
CA ARG A 219 6.85 -11.92 -1.60
C ARG A 219 5.52 -11.17 -1.51
N LYS A 220 5.21 -10.36 -2.51
CA LYS A 220 3.93 -9.62 -2.62
C LYS A 220 3.40 -9.70 -4.05
N ARG A 221 2.13 -10.08 -4.21
CA ARG A 221 1.42 -10.09 -5.50
C ARG A 221 0.63 -8.81 -5.64
N PHE A 222 1.01 -7.98 -6.59
CA PHE A 222 0.23 -6.82 -7.02
C PHE A 222 -0.74 -7.21 -8.13
N THR A 223 -1.93 -6.65 -8.10
CA THR A 223 -2.85 -6.56 -9.23
C THR A 223 -2.88 -5.11 -9.68
N LEU A 224 -2.69 -4.86 -10.98
CA LEU A 224 -2.56 -3.53 -11.57
C LEU A 224 -3.56 -3.37 -12.73
N PHE A 225 -4.10 -2.16 -12.93
CA PHE A 225 -4.90 -1.79 -14.10
C PHE A 225 -4.49 -0.41 -14.62
N HIS A 226 -4.59 -0.20 -15.93
CA HIS A 226 -4.19 1.05 -16.58
C HIS A 226 -5.16 2.19 -16.23
N PRO A 227 -4.73 3.47 -16.15
CA PRO A 227 -5.61 4.60 -15.86
C PRO A 227 -6.90 4.68 -16.70
N ASP A 228 -6.86 4.41 -18.02
CA ASP A 228 -8.09 4.40 -18.85
C ASP A 228 -9.10 3.28 -18.50
N ASP A 229 -8.73 2.29 -17.68
CA ASP A 229 -9.68 1.30 -17.17
C ASP A 229 -10.53 1.82 -16.01
N SER A 230 -10.27 3.02 -15.47
CA SER A 230 -11.05 3.64 -14.38
C SER A 230 -12.58 3.49 -14.51
N PRO A 231 -13.23 3.66 -15.69
CA PRO A 231 -14.67 3.50 -15.83
C PRO A 231 -15.19 2.07 -15.58
N PHE A 232 -14.31 1.07 -15.65
CA PHE A 232 -14.62 -0.34 -15.42
C PHE A 232 -14.38 -0.79 -13.96
N LEU A 233 -13.72 0.06 -13.16
CA LEU A 233 -13.24 -0.26 -11.81
C LEU A 233 -14.09 0.39 -10.69
N TYR A 234 -15.29 0.87 -11.03
CA TYR A 234 -16.29 1.38 -10.09
C TYR A 234 -15.74 2.34 -9.00
N PRO A 235 -15.19 3.52 -9.38
CA PRO A 235 -14.67 4.49 -8.44
C PRO A 235 -15.70 4.96 -7.41
N THR A 236 -15.23 5.35 -6.22
CA THR A 236 -16.05 5.81 -5.09
C THR A 236 -15.27 6.69 -4.12
N GLY A 237 -15.97 7.24 -3.12
CA GLY A 237 -15.48 8.28 -2.22
C GLY A 237 -15.38 9.66 -2.91
N ASN A 238 -15.25 10.71 -2.11
CA ASN A 238 -15.16 12.10 -2.60
C ASN A 238 -13.94 12.34 -3.49
N THR A 239 -12.86 11.59 -3.25
CA THR A 239 -11.62 11.62 -4.06
C THR A 239 -11.71 10.83 -5.36
N GLY A 240 -12.68 9.93 -5.50
CA GLY A 240 -12.74 8.96 -6.60
C GLY A 240 -11.52 8.02 -6.69
N CYS A 241 -10.69 7.95 -5.66
CA CYS A 241 -9.44 7.18 -5.67
C CYS A 241 -9.61 5.73 -5.22
N ARG A 242 -10.71 5.37 -4.54
CA ARG A 242 -11.04 4.00 -4.13
C ARG A 242 -12.00 3.33 -5.12
N SER A 243 -11.97 2.01 -5.19
CA SER A 243 -12.93 1.16 -5.91
C SER A 243 -13.95 0.55 -4.95
N ARG A 244 -15.17 0.29 -5.44
CA ARG A 244 -16.15 -0.57 -4.74
C ARG A 244 -15.91 -2.07 -4.93
N ILE A 245 -14.91 -2.46 -5.71
CA ILE A 245 -14.56 -3.87 -5.91
C ILE A 245 -13.57 -4.30 -4.82
N ASP A 246 -13.99 -5.26 -4.01
CA ASP A 246 -13.19 -5.89 -2.97
C ASP A 246 -11.92 -6.58 -3.54
N PRO A 247 -10.75 -6.48 -2.89
CA PRO A 247 -9.53 -7.22 -3.26
C PRO A 247 -9.69 -8.73 -3.48
N GLU A 248 -10.64 -9.39 -2.82
CA GLU A 248 -10.94 -10.82 -3.02
C GLU A 248 -11.45 -11.13 -4.44
N ALA A 249 -12.00 -10.15 -5.17
CA ALA A 249 -12.31 -10.25 -6.61
C ALA A 249 -11.06 -10.54 -7.48
N PHE A 250 -9.87 -10.30 -6.93
CA PHE A 250 -8.56 -10.57 -7.51
C PHE A 250 -7.82 -11.69 -6.76
N GLY A 251 -8.55 -12.43 -5.92
CA GLY A 251 -8.13 -13.60 -5.16
C GLY A 251 -7.67 -14.77 -6.04
N SER A 252 -7.26 -15.86 -5.40
CA SER A 252 -6.63 -16.99 -6.10
C SER A 252 -7.61 -17.79 -6.97
N GLY A 253 -8.92 -17.72 -6.70
CA GLY A 253 -9.98 -18.27 -7.55
C GLY A 253 -10.28 -17.43 -8.80
N GLY A 254 -9.67 -16.26 -8.97
CA GLY A 254 -10.02 -15.31 -10.01
C GLY A 254 -11.32 -14.56 -9.71
N THR A 255 -11.92 -13.98 -10.75
CA THR A 255 -13.09 -13.10 -10.61
C THR A 255 -14.35 -13.91 -10.85
N SER A 256 -15.15 -14.10 -9.81
CA SER A 256 -16.31 -14.99 -9.83
C SER A 256 -17.49 -14.45 -10.66
N SER A 257 -18.42 -15.33 -11.02
CA SER A 257 -19.68 -14.95 -11.66
C SER A 257 -20.56 -14.04 -10.80
N GLU A 258 -20.45 -14.14 -9.47
CA GLU A 258 -21.13 -13.24 -8.53
C GLU A 258 -20.53 -11.83 -8.57
N ILE A 259 -19.19 -11.73 -8.52
CA ILE A 259 -18.48 -10.45 -8.65
C ILE A 259 -18.79 -9.82 -10.01
N LEU A 260 -18.82 -10.58 -11.11
CA LEU A 260 -19.24 -10.06 -12.42
C LEU A 260 -20.74 -9.75 -12.52
N GLY A 261 -21.58 -10.32 -11.66
CA GLY A 261 -22.99 -9.94 -11.51
C GLY A 261 -23.15 -8.58 -10.81
N ARG A 262 -22.34 -8.31 -9.79
CA ARG A 262 -22.28 -7.03 -9.06
C ARG A 262 -21.55 -5.93 -9.84
N PHE A 263 -20.49 -6.30 -10.56
CA PHE A 263 -19.55 -5.40 -11.23
C PHE A 263 -19.30 -5.80 -12.71
N PRO A 264 -20.34 -5.87 -13.57
CA PRO A 264 -20.22 -6.40 -14.94
C PRO A 264 -19.21 -5.66 -15.84
N ALA A 265 -18.95 -4.37 -15.59
CA ALA A 265 -17.96 -3.60 -16.37
C ALA A 265 -16.52 -4.09 -16.14
N LEU A 266 -16.24 -4.75 -15.01
CA LEU A 266 -14.91 -5.29 -14.68
C LEU A 266 -14.42 -6.31 -15.72
N ALA A 267 -15.33 -6.98 -16.44
CA ALA A 267 -14.99 -7.88 -17.54
C ALA A 267 -14.27 -7.18 -18.72
N SER A 268 -14.29 -5.84 -18.80
CA SER A 268 -13.58 -5.03 -19.80
C SER A 268 -12.23 -4.49 -19.31
N ALA A 269 -11.89 -4.61 -18.01
CA ALA A 269 -10.66 -4.05 -17.44
C ALA A 269 -9.43 -4.94 -17.73
N ARG A 270 -8.29 -4.33 -18.05
CA ARG A 270 -7.06 -5.01 -18.49
C ARG A 270 -6.18 -5.37 -17.29
N ARG A 271 -6.61 -6.37 -16.52
CA ARG A 271 -5.90 -6.83 -15.31
C ARG A 271 -4.49 -7.34 -15.61
N ILE A 272 -3.49 -6.66 -15.08
CA ILE A 272 -2.09 -7.10 -14.97
C ILE A 272 -1.87 -7.67 -13.56
N VAL A 273 -1.05 -8.71 -13.43
CA VAL A 273 -0.64 -9.28 -12.14
C VAL A 273 0.88 -9.34 -12.07
N CYS A 274 1.49 -8.83 -10.99
CA CYS A 274 2.94 -8.82 -10.83
C CYS A 274 3.34 -9.26 -9.42
N ASP A 275 4.02 -10.39 -9.31
CA ASP A 275 4.71 -10.83 -8.12
C ASP A 275 6.04 -10.08 -7.99
N VAL A 276 6.31 -9.59 -6.78
CA VAL A 276 7.54 -8.88 -6.40
C VAL A 276 8.22 -9.69 -5.29
N GLY A 277 9.51 -10.01 -5.48
CA GLY A 277 10.31 -10.80 -4.55
C GLY A 277 11.24 -9.95 -3.69
N ALA A 278 11.61 -10.48 -2.52
CA ALA A 278 12.54 -9.82 -1.59
C ALA A 278 13.87 -9.39 -2.27
N GLY A 279 14.13 -8.08 -2.31
CA GLY A 279 15.26 -7.45 -3.01
C GLY A 279 14.88 -6.69 -4.29
N GLU A 280 13.60 -6.69 -4.67
CA GLU A 280 13.06 -5.98 -5.82
C GLU A 280 12.21 -4.75 -5.41
N ILE A 281 12.11 -3.76 -6.31
CA ILE A 281 11.11 -2.69 -6.27
C ILE A 281 10.08 -2.93 -7.37
N LEU A 282 8.79 -2.71 -7.09
CA LEU A 282 7.83 -2.35 -8.14
C LEU A 282 7.63 -0.84 -8.17
N PHE A 283 7.87 -0.23 -9.33
CA PHE A 283 7.43 1.13 -9.64
C PHE A 283 6.00 1.09 -10.18
N VAL A 284 5.11 1.85 -9.54
CA VAL A 284 3.72 2.09 -9.95
C VAL A 284 3.60 3.57 -10.38
N PRO A 285 3.34 3.86 -11.66
CA PRO A 285 3.17 5.23 -12.13
C PRO A 285 1.88 5.87 -11.60
N ALA A 286 1.81 7.20 -11.59
CA ALA A 286 0.62 7.94 -11.20
C ALA A 286 -0.65 7.49 -11.94
N ASP A 287 -1.77 7.55 -11.22
CA ASP A 287 -3.13 7.15 -11.64
C ASP A 287 -3.34 5.65 -11.90
N TRP A 288 -2.33 4.80 -11.70
CA TRP A 288 -2.51 3.35 -11.83
C TRP A 288 -3.30 2.76 -10.67
N TRP A 289 -4.40 2.09 -11.02
CA TRP A 289 -5.21 1.34 -10.07
C TRP A 289 -4.47 0.09 -9.64
N HIS A 290 -4.31 -0.10 -8.34
CA HIS A 290 -3.58 -1.22 -7.77
C HIS A 290 -4.14 -1.72 -6.44
N THR A 291 -3.85 -2.99 -6.17
CA THR A 291 -4.09 -3.71 -4.90
C THR A 291 -2.98 -4.75 -4.73
N ALA A 292 -2.71 -5.20 -3.52
CA ALA A 292 -1.68 -6.19 -3.24
C ALA A 292 -2.14 -7.26 -2.24
N ARG A 293 -1.43 -8.39 -2.20
CA ARG A 293 -1.45 -9.33 -1.07
C ARG A 293 -0.09 -10.00 -0.87
N ALA A 294 0.21 -10.39 0.36
CA ALA A 294 1.33 -11.30 0.63
C ALA A 294 1.08 -12.67 -0.04
N ILE A 295 2.14 -13.33 -0.51
CA ILE A 295 2.06 -14.69 -1.09
C ILE A 295 3.23 -15.56 -0.63
N GLY A 296 3.02 -16.87 -0.53
CA GLY A 296 4.00 -17.84 -0.02
C GLY A 296 3.70 -18.27 1.41
N THR A 297 4.74 -18.60 2.17
CA THR A 297 4.66 -19.27 3.49
C THR A 297 5.30 -18.47 4.63
N CYS A 298 5.71 -17.22 4.38
CA CYS A 298 6.41 -16.36 5.34
C CYS A 298 5.95 -14.90 5.22
N ALA A 299 6.18 -14.11 6.27
CA ALA A 299 5.84 -12.68 6.30
C ALA A 299 6.37 -11.91 5.08
N SER A 300 5.52 -11.02 4.57
CA SER A 300 5.83 -10.06 3.52
C SER A 300 6.17 -8.73 4.18
N VAL A 301 7.45 -8.36 4.18
CA VAL A 301 7.92 -7.03 4.64
C VAL A 301 8.21 -6.19 3.42
N SER A 302 7.67 -4.99 3.36
CA SER A 302 8.02 -4.00 2.34
C SER A 302 8.00 -2.59 2.91
N VAL A 303 8.87 -1.72 2.42
CA VAL A 303 8.66 -0.28 2.55
C VAL A 303 8.01 0.23 1.26
N ALA A 304 7.04 1.13 1.34
CA ALA A 304 6.61 1.93 0.18
C ALA A 304 7.15 3.36 0.29
N ALA A 305 7.32 4.03 -0.85
CA ALA A 305 7.67 5.43 -0.93
C ALA A 305 6.90 6.11 -2.06
N SER A 306 6.44 7.33 -1.80
CA SER A 306 5.70 8.15 -2.77
C SER A 306 6.53 9.34 -3.23
N PHE A 307 6.50 9.65 -4.52
CA PHE A 307 7.28 10.75 -5.09
C PHE A 307 6.60 11.40 -6.30
N VAL A 308 7.05 12.61 -6.65
CA VAL A 308 6.58 13.34 -7.82
C VAL A 308 7.78 13.67 -8.70
N ASP A 309 7.72 13.32 -9.98
CA ASP A 309 8.74 13.72 -10.95
C ASP A 309 8.46 15.12 -11.51
N ALA A 310 9.40 15.67 -12.29
CA ALA A 310 9.26 17.00 -12.87
C ALA A 310 8.10 17.14 -13.89
N GLN A 311 7.53 16.04 -14.40
CA GLN A 311 6.36 16.05 -15.29
C GLN A 311 5.04 15.97 -14.50
N GLY A 312 5.02 15.30 -13.34
CA GLY A 312 3.85 15.19 -12.47
C GLY A 312 3.56 16.42 -11.60
N LEU A 313 4.49 17.35 -11.48
CA LEU A 313 4.42 18.48 -10.53
C LEU A 313 3.18 19.37 -10.67
N GLU A 314 2.76 19.70 -11.89
CA GLU A 314 1.58 20.56 -12.13
C GLU A 314 0.29 19.86 -11.65
N ALA A 315 0.09 18.61 -12.05
CA ALA A 315 -1.04 17.78 -11.60
C ALA A 315 -1.03 17.54 -10.07
N PHE A 316 0.15 17.35 -9.46
CA PHE A 316 0.28 17.27 -8.01
C PHE A 316 -0.16 18.57 -7.32
N LEU A 317 0.28 19.73 -7.82
CA LEU A 317 -0.05 21.03 -7.21
C LEU A 317 -1.54 21.35 -7.28
N ASP A 318 -2.20 21.02 -8.38
CA ASP A 318 -3.65 21.17 -8.55
C ASP A 318 -4.41 20.23 -7.61
N ALA A 319 -4.17 18.93 -7.68
CA ALA A 319 -4.87 17.92 -6.87
C ALA A 319 -4.58 18.04 -5.36
N TYR A 320 -3.38 18.47 -4.98
CA TYR A 320 -3.07 18.79 -3.58
C TYR A 320 -3.79 20.07 -3.12
N GLY A 321 -3.98 21.04 -4.01
CA GLY A 321 -4.82 22.21 -3.74
C GLY A 321 -6.30 21.86 -3.53
N GLU A 322 -6.84 20.91 -4.31
CA GLU A 322 -8.18 20.37 -4.10
C GLU A 322 -8.29 19.56 -2.79
N PHE A 323 -7.26 18.77 -2.46
CA PHE A 323 -7.19 17.99 -1.22
C PHE A 323 -7.19 18.89 0.04
N GLU A 324 -6.36 19.94 0.07
CA GLU A 324 -6.38 20.93 1.16
C GLU A 324 -7.73 21.65 1.27
N ALA A 325 -8.35 21.99 0.14
CA ALA A 325 -9.67 22.63 0.14
C ALA A 325 -10.77 21.70 0.67
N MET A 326 -10.76 20.42 0.28
CA MET A 326 -11.70 19.41 0.76
C MET A 326 -11.58 19.21 2.27
N ARG A 327 -10.34 19.05 2.78
CA ARG A 327 -10.06 18.96 4.21
C ARG A 327 -10.59 20.18 4.97
N SER A 328 -10.29 21.38 4.50
CA SER A 328 -10.74 22.62 5.12
C SER A 328 -12.26 22.70 5.23
N LEU A 329 -13.00 22.21 4.23
CA LEU A 329 -14.47 22.13 4.24
C LEU A 329 -15.02 21.09 5.24
N VAL A 330 -14.34 19.96 5.43
CA VAL A 330 -14.68 18.95 6.45
C VAL A 330 -14.43 19.50 7.86
N GLU A 331 -13.24 20.04 8.11
CA GLU A 331 -12.83 20.63 9.40
C GLU A 331 -13.74 21.79 9.86
N HIS A 332 -14.37 22.51 8.93
CA HIS A 332 -15.33 23.59 9.22
C HIS A 332 -16.81 23.16 9.14
N GLY A 333 -17.11 21.86 9.04
CA GLY A 333 -18.48 21.33 9.04
C GLY A 333 -19.33 21.71 7.81
N ALA A 334 -18.69 22.15 6.72
CA ALA A 334 -19.35 22.62 5.50
C ALA A 334 -19.61 21.50 4.46
N GLY A 335 -19.12 20.28 4.72
CA GLY A 335 -19.20 19.13 3.80
C GLY A 335 -20.60 18.56 3.51
N VAL A 336 -21.67 19.09 4.12
CA VAL A 336 -23.05 18.60 3.89
C VAL A 336 -23.83 19.57 3.00
N ILE A 337 -23.76 19.36 1.68
CA ILE A 337 -24.64 20.02 0.69
C ILE A 337 -25.41 18.96 -0.10
N THR A 338 -26.47 18.46 0.55
CA THR A 338 -27.65 17.71 0.02
C THR A 338 -27.38 16.59 -0.98
#